data_AF-A0A661M5P8-F1
#
_entry.id   AF-A0A661M5P8-F1
#
_cell.length_a   1.000
_cell.length_b   1.000
_cell.length_c   1.000
_cell.angle_alpha   90.00
_cell.angle_beta   90.00
_cell.angle_gamma   90.00
#
_symmetry.space_group_name_H-M   'P 1'
#
loop_
_entity.id
_entity.type
_entity.pdbx_description
1 polymer ?
#
loop_
_entity_poly.entity_id
_entity_poly.type
_entity_poly.pdbx_seq_one_letter_code
_entity_poly.pdbx_strand_id
1 'polypeptide(L)'
;MKFHDPDHAGNHPVQPAPVNMPLPAAAEGVHGGGHRRPGPRPLHIGLGRLATGLLLLSACLLLLTGCVKLALRASPSLIDSLTKSIFAECDPQLAAAAIPSDLKLLEGLLREDSSNSTLLQALCRGFSGYALLFVEPDDPERASGLYLRARNYGLRALGATERLVGPGAGDRHGVEEWLQALPQDRVEPLFWTVLAWSAWLRNNLDKPSALAQIGTLERCLDHVIKNKPGLLYGAPLIVKGVLLAARPRMLGGNLKQARTCFEEALRLSGRRFLLAQYYFARYYAVASQEKDLFYSLAKEITSRSPEEPADVCLINTVIRRWAPGLRERADEWFYQE
;
A
#
# COMPACT_ATOMS: atom_id res chain seq x y z
N MET A 1 29.58 19.69 -15.43
CA MET A 1 29.89 20.59 -14.30
C MET A 1 30.46 19.70 -13.20
N LYS A 2 31.78 19.78 -12.97
CA LYS A 2 32.52 18.94 -12.00
C LYS A 2 32.52 19.65 -10.65
N PHE A 3 32.23 18.92 -9.56
CA PHE A 3 32.43 19.42 -8.20
C PHE A 3 33.58 18.68 -7.51
N HIS A 4 34.37 19.48 -6.82
CA HIS A 4 35.64 19.19 -6.17
C HIS A 4 35.38 18.71 -4.73
N ASP A 5 36.21 17.77 -4.28
CA ASP A 5 36.37 17.33 -2.90
C ASP A 5 37.23 18.34 -2.12
N PRO A 6 37.06 18.47 -0.79
CA PRO A 6 38.26 18.26 0.04
C PRO A 6 38.02 17.53 1.38
N ASP A 7 38.83 16.48 1.55
CA ASP A 7 39.56 15.96 2.71
C ASP A 7 39.24 16.39 4.16
N HIS A 8 38.96 15.34 4.95
CA HIS A 8 39.60 14.91 6.20
C HIS A 8 39.98 15.91 7.31
N ALA A 9 39.38 15.72 8.50
CA ALA A 9 40.11 15.72 9.77
C ALA A 9 39.31 15.06 10.92
N GLY A 10 39.98 14.20 11.70
CA GLY A 10 39.86 14.20 13.17
C GLY A 10 38.89 13.23 13.83
N ASN A 11 39.36 12.01 14.08
CA ASN A 11 38.73 11.01 14.94
C ASN A 11 39.32 11.10 16.36
N HIS A 12 38.53 11.40 17.40
CA HIS A 12 38.89 11.08 18.79
C HIS A 12 37.64 10.80 19.66
N PRO A 13 37.66 9.76 20.52
CA PRO A 13 36.52 9.31 21.30
C PRO A 13 36.35 10.12 22.59
N VAL A 14 35.11 10.50 22.88
CA VAL A 14 34.70 11.16 24.14
C VAL A 14 34.50 10.10 25.24
N GLN A 15 35.33 10.17 26.28
CA GLN A 15 35.14 9.43 27.53
C GLN A 15 34.05 10.09 28.40
N PRO A 16 33.17 9.33 29.08
CA PRO A 16 32.26 9.89 30.07
C PRO A 16 32.94 10.10 31.43
N ALA A 17 32.61 11.25 32.05
CA ALA A 17 33.07 11.74 33.33
C ALA A 17 32.61 10.90 34.54
N PRO A 18 33.33 10.94 35.68
CA PRO A 18 32.96 10.19 36.88
C PRO A 18 31.84 10.89 37.66
N VAL A 19 30.81 10.13 38.04
CA VAL A 19 29.76 10.58 38.96
C VAL A 19 30.24 10.37 40.40
N ASN A 20 30.55 11.47 41.07
CA ASN A 20 30.80 11.54 42.51
C ASN A 20 29.52 11.23 43.29
N MET A 21 29.58 10.25 44.20
CA MET A 21 28.53 9.96 45.17
C MET A 21 28.99 10.43 46.56
N PRO A 22 28.18 11.18 47.33
CA PRO A 22 28.59 11.72 48.62
C PRO A 22 28.59 10.66 49.73
N LEU A 23 29.65 10.71 50.55
CA LEU A 23 29.78 10.01 51.83
C LEU A 23 28.86 10.63 52.90
N PRO A 24 28.18 9.84 53.75
CA PRO A 24 27.73 10.33 55.04
C PRO A 24 28.75 10.05 56.16
N ALA A 25 28.80 11.05 57.03
CA ALA A 25 29.63 11.27 58.20
C ALA A 25 29.86 10.08 59.15
N ALA A 26 31.06 10.11 59.74
CA ALA A 26 31.44 9.36 60.92
C ALA A 26 30.65 9.83 62.16
N ALA A 27 30.22 8.86 62.98
CA ALA A 27 29.80 9.09 64.36
C ALA A 27 30.63 8.17 65.27
N GLU A 28 31.31 8.80 66.23
CA GLU A 28 32.17 8.18 67.24
C GLU A 28 31.38 7.54 68.39
N GLY A 29 31.89 6.42 68.91
CA GLY A 29 31.88 5.92 70.31
C GLY A 29 30.55 5.78 71.09
N VAL A 30 30.34 4.87 72.05
CA VAL A 30 31.19 4.02 72.90
C VAL A 30 30.30 2.90 73.52
N HIS A 31 30.94 1.84 74.03
CA HIS A 31 30.51 0.86 75.05
C HIS A 31 30.01 -0.53 74.61
N GLY A 32 30.94 -1.51 74.68
CA GLY A 32 30.92 -2.55 75.70
C GLY A 32 29.85 -3.65 75.60
N GLY A 33 30.25 -4.84 75.13
CA GLY A 33 29.46 -6.05 75.31
C GLY A 33 29.99 -7.21 74.46
N GLY A 34 30.74 -8.12 75.08
CA GLY A 34 31.32 -9.27 74.39
C GLY A 34 30.26 -10.25 73.88
N HIS A 35 30.33 -10.61 72.60
CA HIS A 35 29.71 -11.82 72.08
C HIS A 35 30.54 -12.45 70.95
N ARG A 36 30.47 -13.78 70.90
CA ARG A 36 31.37 -14.73 70.24
C ARG A 36 31.46 -14.57 68.72
N ARG A 37 32.66 -14.76 68.17
CA ARG A 37 32.92 -14.85 66.72
C ARG A 37 32.21 -16.08 66.12
N PRO A 38 31.40 -15.98 65.06
CA PRO A 38 31.03 -17.13 64.24
C PRO A 38 32.13 -17.38 63.19
N GLY A 39 32.49 -18.65 62.99
CA GLY A 39 33.46 -19.08 61.98
C GLY A 39 32.97 -18.88 60.53
N PRO A 40 33.83 -19.15 59.53
CA PRO A 40 33.52 -18.90 58.12
C PRO A 40 32.36 -19.81 57.69
N ARG A 41 31.27 -19.21 57.20
CA ARG A 41 30.18 -19.96 56.59
C ARG A 41 30.59 -20.37 55.17
N PRO A 42 30.43 -21.64 54.77
CA PRO A 42 30.72 -22.06 53.42
C PRO A 42 29.73 -21.40 52.46
N LEU A 43 30.24 -20.80 51.39
CA LEU A 43 29.44 -20.24 50.30
C LEU A 43 28.91 -21.40 49.45
N HIS A 44 27.91 -22.12 49.96
CA HIS A 44 27.16 -23.08 49.15
C HIS A 44 26.27 -22.30 48.17
N ILE A 45 26.84 -21.93 47.02
CA ILE A 45 26.05 -21.60 45.83
C ILE A 45 25.37 -22.90 45.44
N GLY A 46 24.15 -23.10 45.94
CA GLY A 46 23.39 -24.32 45.69
C GLY A 46 23.23 -24.53 44.18
N LEU A 47 23.65 -25.70 43.70
CA LEU A 47 23.55 -26.13 42.30
C LEU A 47 22.13 -25.89 41.72
N GLY A 48 21.09 -25.95 42.57
CA GLY A 48 19.70 -25.65 42.22
C GLY A 48 19.40 -24.19 41.86
N ARG A 49 20.16 -23.21 42.36
CA ARG A 49 20.00 -21.78 41.99
C ARG A 49 20.60 -21.47 40.62
N LEU A 50 21.69 -22.15 40.26
CA LEU A 50 22.27 -22.07 38.91
C LEU A 50 21.36 -22.76 37.89
N ALA A 51 20.78 -23.91 38.23
CA ALA A 51 19.85 -24.63 37.36
C ALA A 51 18.55 -23.85 37.10
N THR A 52 17.97 -23.21 38.12
CA THR A 52 16.79 -22.33 37.94
C THR A 52 17.10 -21.08 37.13
N GLY A 53 18.27 -20.47 37.33
CA GLY A 53 18.73 -19.35 36.51
C GLY A 53 18.90 -19.74 35.03
N LEU A 54 19.47 -20.92 34.76
CA LEU A 54 19.64 -21.43 33.39
C LEU A 54 18.29 -21.77 32.74
N LEU A 55 17.34 -22.30 33.50
CA LEU A 55 16.00 -22.63 33.01
C LEU A 55 15.21 -21.37 32.66
N LEU A 56 15.25 -20.34 33.51
CA LEU A 56 14.64 -19.02 33.27
C LEU A 56 15.29 -18.31 32.08
N LEU A 57 16.62 -18.39 31.95
CA LEU A 57 17.33 -17.84 30.80
C LEU A 57 16.93 -18.58 29.52
N SER A 58 16.85 -19.92 29.53
CA SER A 58 16.39 -20.70 28.37
C SER A 58 14.94 -20.40 27.99
N ALA A 59 14.05 -20.22 28.97
CA ALA A 59 12.67 -19.84 28.75
C ALA A 59 12.57 -18.42 28.17
N CYS A 60 13.41 -17.50 28.63
CA CYS A 60 13.51 -16.15 28.10
C CYS A 60 14.04 -16.14 26.65
N LEU A 61 15.06 -16.96 26.34
CA LEU A 61 15.56 -17.14 24.97
C LEU A 61 14.52 -17.78 24.04
N LEU A 62 13.70 -18.72 24.53
CA LEU A 62 12.61 -19.32 23.77
C LEU A 62 11.47 -18.33 23.48
N LEU A 63 11.25 -17.35 24.36
CA LEU A 63 10.29 -16.26 24.13
C LEU A 63 10.81 -15.22 23.11
N LEU A 64 12.12 -15.08 22.96
CA LEU A 64 12.75 -14.13 22.01
C LEU A 64 12.69 -14.60 20.55
N THR A 65 12.59 -15.90 20.28
CA THR A 65 12.52 -16.44 18.90
C THR A 65 11.19 -16.19 18.18
N GLY A 66 10.21 -15.54 18.83
CA GLY A 66 8.88 -15.25 18.28
C GLY A 66 8.50 -13.77 18.20
N CYS A 67 9.35 -12.84 18.64
CA CYS A 67 8.98 -11.43 18.78
C CYS A 67 8.51 -10.79 17.48
N VAL A 68 9.11 -11.12 16.33
CA VAL A 68 8.72 -10.51 15.05
C VAL A 68 7.32 -10.93 14.62
N LYS A 69 6.99 -12.23 14.65
CA LYS A 69 5.63 -12.71 14.31
C LYS A 69 4.58 -12.18 15.28
N LEU A 70 4.91 -12.14 16.57
CA LEU A 70 4.01 -11.59 17.59
C LEU A 70 3.84 -10.07 17.44
N ALA A 71 4.90 -9.31 17.16
CA ALA A 71 4.84 -7.87 16.93
C ALA A 71 4.05 -7.52 15.66
N LEU A 72 4.24 -8.26 14.57
CA LEU A 72 3.48 -8.10 13.33
C LEU A 72 1.98 -8.39 13.54
N ARG A 73 1.63 -9.34 14.41
CA ARG A 73 0.24 -9.62 14.79
C ARG A 73 -0.30 -8.61 15.80
N ALA A 74 0.55 -8.03 16.63
CA ALA A 74 0.18 -7.07 17.66
C ALA A 74 0.03 -5.63 17.14
N SER A 75 0.58 -5.30 15.96
CA SER A 75 0.46 -3.95 15.37
C SER A 75 -0.01 -3.90 13.90
N PRO A 76 -1.22 -4.40 13.57
CA PRO A 76 -1.83 -4.17 12.25
C PRO A 76 -2.00 -2.68 11.93
N SER A 77 -2.17 -1.85 12.96
CA SER A 77 -2.29 -0.39 12.84
C SER A 77 -1.04 0.27 12.25
N LEU A 78 0.16 -0.27 12.49
CA LEU A 78 1.40 0.30 11.96
C LEU A 78 1.43 0.26 10.42
N ILE A 79 1.05 -0.88 9.83
CA ILE A 79 1.05 -1.06 8.38
C ILE A 79 0.02 -0.15 7.70
N ASP A 80 -1.16 -0.01 8.32
CA ASP A 80 -2.20 0.91 7.86
C ASP A 80 -1.73 2.37 7.96
N SER A 81 -1.09 2.76 9.07
CA SER A 81 -0.50 4.10 9.22
C SER A 81 0.58 4.40 8.20
N LEU A 82 1.49 3.45 7.91
CA LEU A 82 2.50 3.59 6.85
C LEU A 82 1.85 3.81 5.48
N THR A 83 0.80 3.06 5.19
CA THR A 83 0.11 3.19 3.91
C THR A 83 -0.61 4.54 3.80
N LYS A 84 -1.24 5.00 4.88
CA LYS A 84 -1.90 6.32 4.94
C LYS A 84 -0.90 7.46 4.82
N SER A 85 0.27 7.38 5.45
CA SER A 85 1.29 8.42 5.35
C SER A 85 1.80 8.59 3.92
N ILE A 86 2.00 7.49 3.19
CA ILE A 86 2.39 7.55 1.76
C ILE A 86 1.31 8.25 0.92
N PHE A 87 0.03 7.95 1.14
CA PHE A 87 -1.04 8.59 0.36
C PHE A 87 -1.16 10.09 0.65
N ALA A 88 -0.84 10.49 1.88
CA ALA A 88 -0.85 11.88 2.31
C ALA A 88 0.42 12.66 1.93
N GLU A 89 1.44 12.00 1.38
CA GLU A 89 2.68 12.65 0.95
C GLU A 89 2.43 13.57 -0.26
N CYS A 90 2.72 14.86 -0.10
CA CYS A 90 2.54 15.85 -1.16
C CYS A 90 3.77 16.02 -2.05
N ASP A 91 4.92 15.45 -1.68
CA ASP A 91 6.13 15.39 -2.50
C ASP A 91 6.24 14.04 -3.25
N PRO A 92 5.90 13.99 -4.56
CA PRO A 92 5.98 12.77 -5.33
C PRO A 92 7.40 12.26 -5.56
N GLN A 93 8.43 13.12 -5.48
CA GLN A 93 9.82 12.68 -5.60
C GLN A 93 10.22 11.88 -4.35
N LEU A 94 9.87 12.39 -3.17
CA LEU A 94 10.09 11.68 -1.92
C LEU A 94 9.33 10.35 -1.90
N ALA A 95 8.05 10.36 -2.27
CA ALA A 95 7.24 9.14 -2.36
C ALA A 95 7.82 8.12 -3.36
N ALA A 96 8.22 8.56 -4.55
CA ALA A 96 8.81 7.68 -5.57
C ALA A 96 10.11 7.01 -5.09
N ALA A 97 10.91 7.72 -4.29
CA ALA A 97 12.14 7.19 -3.72
C ALA A 97 11.89 6.23 -2.54
N ALA A 98 10.85 6.46 -1.74
CA ALA A 98 10.55 5.68 -0.54
C ALA A 98 9.81 4.36 -0.85
N ILE A 99 8.75 4.41 -1.66
CA ILE A 99 7.82 3.30 -1.87
C ILE A 99 8.51 1.98 -2.27
N PRO A 100 9.48 1.95 -3.21
CA PRO A 100 10.14 0.69 -3.58
C PRO A 100 10.82 -0.02 -2.41
N SER A 101 11.48 0.74 -1.54
CA SER A 101 12.17 0.21 -0.35
C SER A 101 11.17 -0.33 0.67
N ASP A 102 10.08 0.42 0.92
CA ASP A 102 9.02 -0.01 1.83
C ASP A 102 8.34 -1.28 1.34
N LEU A 103 8.07 -1.39 0.03
CA LEU A 103 7.53 -2.60 -0.57
C LEU A 103 8.45 -3.80 -0.36
N LYS A 104 9.78 -3.62 -0.47
CA LYS A 104 10.74 -4.70 -0.22
C LYS A 104 10.80 -5.09 1.25
N LEU A 105 10.71 -4.12 2.15
CA LEU A 105 10.60 -4.39 3.59
C LEU A 105 9.35 -5.23 3.90
N LEU A 106 8.18 -4.82 3.39
CA LEU A 106 6.93 -5.56 3.57
C LEU A 106 6.98 -6.98 2.99
N GLU A 107 7.66 -7.17 1.85
CA GLU A 107 7.90 -8.51 1.29
C GLU A 107 8.81 -9.35 2.18
N GLY A 108 9.86 -8.75 2.75
CA GLY A 108 10.74 -9.41 3.72
C GLY A 108 9.97 -9.89 4.94
N LEU A 109 9.13 -9.01 5.52
CA LEU A 109 8.26 -9.34 6.65
C LEU A 109 7.23 -10.42 6.29
N LEU A 110 6.70 -10.40 5.06
CA LEU A 110 5.76 -11.42 4.58
C LEU A 110 6.41 -12.81 4.51
N ARG A 111 7.74 -12.92 4.35
CA ARG A 111 8.43 -14.22 4.38
C ARG A 111 8.35 -14.88 5.76
N GLU A 112 8.23 -14.09 6.82
CA GLU A 112 8.10 -14.59 8.20
C GLU A 112 6.68 -15.11 8.50
N ASP A 113 5.65 -14.44 7.97
CA ASP A 113 4.24 -14.89 8.03
C ASP A 113 3.58 -14.74 6.66
N SER A 114 3.73 -15.78 5.82
CA SER A 114 3.27 -15.79 4.43
C SER A 114 1.76 -15.71 4.25
N SER A 115 1.00 -15.91 5.33
CA SER A 115 -0.45 -15.84 5.38
C SER A 115 -0.99 -14.53 5.95
N ASN A 116 -0.12 -13.61 6.38
CA ASN A 116 -0.53 -12.35 7.00
C ASN A 116 -1.34 -11.49 6.01
N SER A 117 -2.66 -11.44 6.21
CA SER A 117 -3.57 -10.74 5.31
C SER A 117 -3.31 -9.24 5.26
N THR A 118 -2.88 -8.62 6.36
CA THR A 118 -2.56 -7.19 6.42
C THR A 118 -1.36 -6.84 5.53
N LEU A 119 -0.28 -7.63 5.60
CA LEU A 119 0.89 -7.45 4.73
C LEU A 119 0.53 -7.69 3.26
N LEU A 120 -0.25 -8.74 2.96
CA LEU A 120 -0.71 -9.01 1.60
C LEU A 120 -1.56 -7.88 1.02
N GLN A 121 -2.46 -7.30 1.81
CA GLN A 121 -3.29 -6.15 1.41
C GLN A 121 -2.43 -4.90 1.17
N ALA A 122 -1.49 -4.61 2.08
CA ALA A 122 -0.58 -3.48 1.95
C ALA A 122 0.30 -3.60 0.69
N LEU A 123 0.83 -4.79 0.41
CA LEU A 123 1.59 -5.06 -0.81
C LEU A 123 0.73 -4.93 -2.07
N CYS A 124 -0.51 -5.41 -2.05
CA CYS A 124 -1.45 -5.22 -3.16
C CYS A 124 -1.67 -3.73 -3.45
N ARG A 125 -2.02 -2.95 -2.43
CA ARG A 125 -2.25 -1.49 -2.55
C ARG A 125 -0.99 -0.75 -2.99
N GLY A 126 0.15 -1.02 -2.34
CA GLY A 126 1.40 -0.32 -2.59
C GLY A 126 1.97 -0.59 -3.98
N PHE A 127 2.03 -1.85 -4.43
CA PHE A 127 2.47 -2.15 -5.80
C PHE A 127 1.51 -1.58 -6.85
N SER A 128 0.19 -1.60 -6.58
CA SER A 128 -0.79 -1.02 -7.51
C SER A 128 -0.61 0.49 -7.64
N GLY A 129 -0.50 1.22 -6.53
CA GLY A 129 -0.29 2.66 -6.53
C GLY A 129 1.06 3.06 -7.14
N TYR A 130 2.13 2.34 -6.80
CA TYR A 130 3.47 2.59 -7.35
C TYR A 130 3.50 2.39 -8.87
N ALA A 131 2.96 1.27 -9.34
CA ALA A 131 2.89 0.99 -10.77
C ALA A 131 2.08 2.05 -11.50
N LEU A 132 0.92 2.45 -10.95
CA LEU A 132 0.04 3.45 -11.55
C LEU A 132 0.67 4.83 -11.64
N LEU A 133 1.26 5.32 -10.54
CA LEU A 133 1.72 6.70 -10.43
C LEU A 133 3.14 6.93 -10.94
N PHE A 134 4.00 5.91 -10.98
CA PHE A 134 5.43 6.10 -11.21
C PHE A 134 6.05 5.16 -12.24
N VAL A 135 5.30 4.18 -12.77
CA VAL A 135 5.85 3.22 -13.74
C VAL A 135 5.06 3.21 -15.04
N GLU A 136 3.73 3.06 -14.97
CA GLU A 136 2.86 2.94 -16.15
C GLU A 136 2.97 4.13 -17.14
N PRO A 137 3.11 5.40 -16.71
CA PRO A 137 3.22 6.51 -17.66
C PRO A 137 4.40 6.39 -18.63
N ASP A 138 5.51 5.85 -18.16
CA ASP A 138 6.78 5.78 -18.90
C ASP A 138 7.08 4.37 -19.44
N ASP A 139 6.66 3.33 -18.71
CA ASP A 139 6.93 1.92 -19.02
C ASP A 139 5.72 1.01 -18.68
N PRO A 140 4.70 0.99 -19.56
CA PRO A 140 3.51 0.16 -19.37
C PRO A 140 3.79 -1.35 -19.29
N GLU A 141 4.83 -1.82 -19.97
CA GLU A 141 5.22 -3.24 -19.97
C GLU A 141 5.76 -3.65 -18.61
N ARG A 142 6.68 -2.86 -18.03
CA ARG A 142 7.16 -3.07 -16.67
C ARG A 142 6.05 -2.93 -15.64
N ALA A 143 5.16 -1.94 -15.81
CA ALA A 143 4.01 -1.76 -14.92
C ALA A 143 3.10 -3.00 -14.90
N SER A 144 2.90 -3.64 -16.06
CA SER A 144 2.12 -4.87 -16.20
C SER A 144 2.58 -5.97 -15.22
N GLY A 145 3.89 -6.21 -15.12
CA GLY A 145 4.45 -7.19 -14.18
C GLY A 145 4.20 -6.83 -12.71
N LEU A 146 4.25 -5.55 -12.36
CA LEU A 146 3.97 -5.07 -11.01
C LEU A 146 2.49 -5.18 -10.64
N TYR A 147 1.59 -4.87 -11.57
CA TYR A 147 0.15 -5.06 -11.38
C TYR A 147 -0.21 -6.54 -11.21
N LEU A 148 0.42 -7.43 -11.99
CA LEU A 148 0.23 -8.87 -11.83
C LEU A 148 0.65 -9.34 -10.43
N ARG A 149 1.81 -8.85 -9.95
CA ARG A 149 2.31 -9.12 -8.60
C ARG A 149 1.35 -8.61 -7.53
N ALA A 150 0.88 -7.37 -7.65
CA ALA A 150 -0.10 -6.76 -6.75
C ALA A 150 -1.40 -7.57 -6.68
N ARG A 151 -1.97 -7.91 -7.85
CA ARG A 151 -3.17 -8.75 -7.96
C ARG A 151 -2.99 -10.06 -7.21
N ASN A 152 -1.85 -10.74 -7.39
CA ASN A 152 -1.60 -12.02 -6.75
C ASN A 152 -1.52 -11.90 -5.22
N TYR A 153 -0.95 -10.80 -4.68
CA TYR A 153 -1.03 -10.52 -3.24
C TYR A 153 -2.47 -10.30 -2.78
N GLY A 154 -3.26 -9.53 -3.53
CA GLY A 154 -4.68 -9.30 -3.23
C GLY A 154 -5.52 -10.57 -3.22
N LEU A 155 -5.38 -11.41 -4.25
CA LEU A 155 -6.06 -12.71 -4.35
C LEU A 155 -5.69 -13.65 -3.20
N ARG A 156 -4.41 -13.69 -2.82
CA ARG A 156 -3.95 -14.43 -1.64
C ARG A 156 -4.54 -13.86 -0.36
N ALA A 157 -4.56 -12.53 -0.21
CA ALA A 157 -5.13 -11.88 0.95
C ALA A 157 -6.59 -12.29 1.14
N LEU A 158 -7.34 -12.38 0.03
CA LEU A 158 -8.76 -12.78 -0.08
C LEU A 158 -9.01 -14.29 0.04
N GLY A 159 -7.97 -15.13 -0.03
CA GLY A 159 -8.15 -16.59 -0.13
C GLY A 159 -8.88 -17.01 -1.41
N ALA A 160 -8.68 -16.27 -2.51
CA ALA A 160 -9.51 -16.34 -3.71
C ALA A 160 -8.74 -16.74 -4.99
N THR A 161 -7.44 -17.08 -4.89
CA THR A 161 -6.59 -17.42 -6.04
C THR A 161 -7.20 -18.51 -6.91
N GLU A 162 -7.44 -19.71 -6.35
CA GLU A 162 -7.98 -20.83 -7.13
C GLU A 162 -9.38 -20.54 -7.67
N ARG A 163 -10.24 -19.87 -6.87
CA ARG A 163 -11.62 -19.57 -7.25
C ARG A 163 -11.72 -18.57 -8.41
N LEU A 164 -10.86 -17.56 -8.43
CA LEU A 164 -10.97 -16.44 -9.38
C LEU A 164 -10.03 -16.55 -10.59
N VAL A 165 -8.87 -17.19 -10.43
CA VAL A 165 -7.85 -17.29 -11.51
C VAL A 165 -7.20 -18.66 -11.65
N GLY A 166 -7.59 -19.66 -10.86
CA GLY A 166 -7.09 -21.04 -10.97
C GLY A 166 -7.66 -21.81 -12.18
N PRO A 167 -7.22 -23.06 -12.38
CA PRO A 167 -7.79 -23.94 -13.41
C PRO A 167 -9.29 -24.15 -13.17
N GLY A 168 -10.11 -23.89 -14.19
CA GLY A 168 -11.58 -23.97 -14.07
C GLY A 168 -12.21 -22.85 -13.23
N ALA A 169 -11.44 -21.81 -12.88
CA ALA A 169 -11.95 -20.64 -12.17
C ALA A 169 -12.97 -19.85 -12.98
N GLY A 170 -13.69 -18.96 -12.30
CA GLY A 170 -14.62 -18.04 -12.94
C GLY A 170 -15.99 -18.64 -13.24
N ASP A 171 -16.32 -19.81 -12.68
CA ASP A 171 -17.70 -20.27 -12.62
C ASP A 171 -18.57 -19.16 -12.07
N ARG A 172 -19.57 -18.76 -12.86
CA ARG A 172 -20.34 -17.56 -12.57
C ARG A 172 -21.06 -17.68 -11.24
N HIS A 173 -21.68 -18.83 -10.99
CA HIS A 173 -22.47 -19.05 -9.80
C HIS A 173 -21.59 -19.06 -8.55
N GLY A 174 -20.52 -19.86 -8.54
CA GLY A 174 -19.58 -19.91 -7.42
C GLY A 174 -18.87 -18.59 -7.13
N VAL A 175 -18.61 -17.76 -8.15
CA VAL A 175 -18.09 -16.39 -7.94
C VAL A 175 -19.15 -15.50 -7.30
N GLU A 176 -20.38 -15.51 -7.80
CA GLU A 176 -21.47 -14.69 -7.25
C GLU A 176 -21.82 -15.07 -5.81
N GLU A 177 -21.87 -16.37 -5.49
CA GLU A 177 -22.07 -16.86 -4.12
C GLU A 177 -20.95 -16.42 -3.18
N TRP A 178 -19.68 -16.58 -3.61
CA TRP A 178 -18.54 -16.15 -2.81
C TRP A 178 -18.55 -14.64 -2.56
N LEU A 179 -18.89 -13.85 -3.58
CA LEU A 179 -19.04 -12.40 -3.44
C LEU A 179 -20.16 -12.05 -2.47
N GLN A 180 -21.32 -12.71 -2.53
CA GLN A 180 -22.42 -12.46 -1.60
C GLN A 180 -22.06 -12.79 -0.14
N ALA A 181 -21.23 -13.81 0.07
CA ALA A 181 -20.72 -14.18 1.38
C ALA A 181 -19.53 -13.32 1.85
N LEU A 182 -19.03 -12.39 1.01
CA LEU A 182 -17.84 -11.61 1.31
C LEU A 182 -18.14 -10.57 2.41
N PRO A 183 -17.40 -10.57 3.54
CA PRO A 183 -17.59 -9.58 4.60
C PRO A 183 -17.32 -8.14 4.16
N GLN A 184 -17.96 -7.17 4.82
CA GLN A 184 -17.89 -5.74 4.46
C GLN A 184 -16.49 -5.12 4.57
N ASP A 185 -15.66 -5.60 5.51
CA ASP A 185 -14.26 -5.20 5.67
C ASP A 185 -13.35 -5.75 4.55
N ARG A 186 -13.83 -6.74 3.78
CA ARG A 186 -13.12 -7.36 2.65
C ARG A 186 -13.42 -6.73 1.30
N VAL A 187 -14.38 -5.81 1.24
CA VAL A 187 -14.75 -5.07 0.01
C VAL A 187 -13.60 -4.17 -0.48
N GLU A 188 -12.89 -3.49 0.42
CA GLU A 188 -11.74 -2.66 0.02
C GLU A 188 -10.54 -3.50 -0.46
N PRO A 189 -10.15 -4.59 0.22
CA PRO A 189 -9.18 -5.55 -0.32
C PRO A 189 -9.56 -6.10 -1.70
N LEU A 190 -10.85 -6.37 -1.93
CA LEU A 190 -11.36 -6.75 -3.25
C LEU A 190 -11.16 -5.63 -4.27
N PHE A 191 -11.46 -4.38 -3.92
CA PHE A 191 -11.24 -3.23 -4.80
C PHE A 191 -9.78 -3.10 -5.23
N TRP A 192 -8.82 -3.13 -4.31
CA TRP A 192 -7.40 -3.02 -4.66
C TRP A 192 -6.95 -4.17 -5.56
N THR A 193 -7.46 -5.39 -5.30
CA THR A 193 -7.23 -6.55 -6.16
C THR A 193 -7.78 -6.33 -7.57
N VAL A 194 -9.02 -5.84 -7.68
CA VAL A 194 -9.68 -5.54 -8.96
C VAL A 194 -8.99 -4.40 -9.71
N LEU A 195 -8.50 -3.38 -9.01
CA LEU A 195 -7.76 -2.27 -9.61
C LEU A 195 -6.48 -2.79 -10.26
N ALA A 196 -5.66 -3.55 -9.54
CA ALA A 196 -4.45 -4.16 -10.08
C ALA A 196 -4.76 -5.14 -11.22
N TRP A 197 -5.81 -5.95 -11.06
CA TRP A 197 -6.25 -6.88 -12.09
C TRP A 197 -6.68 -6.16 -13.37
N SER A 198 -7.44 -5.07 -13.24
CA SER A 198 -7.93 -4.26 -14.37
C SER A 198 -6.78 -3.59 -15.12
N ALA A 199 -5.81 -3.05 -14.38
CA ALA A 199 -4.62 -2.43 -14.97
C ALA A 199 -3.72 -3.45 -15.67
N TRP A 200 -3.50 -4.64 -15.08
CA TRP A 200 -2.83 -5.73 -15.77
C TRP A 200 -3.60 -6.16 -17.03
N LEU A 201 -4.92 -6.37 -16.93
CA LEU A 201 -5.74 -6.84 -18.05
C LEU A 201 -5.69 -5.85 -19.22
N ARG A 202 -5.75 -4.54 -18.95
CA ARG A 202 -5.63 -3.48 -19.96
C ARG A 202 -4.33 -3.58 -20.76
N ASN A 203 -3.22 -3.95 -20.13
CA ASN A 203 -1.92 -4.09 -20.78
C ASN A 203 -1.71 -5.48 -21.42
N ASN A 204 -2.73 -6.36 -21.42
CA ASN A 204 -2.63 -7.74 -21.89
C ASN A 204 -3.87 -8.20 -22.67
N LEU A 205 -4.65 -7.29 -23.27
CA LEU A 205 -5.90 -7.61 -23.98
C LEU A 205 -5.68 -8.49 -25.22
N ASP A 206 -4.46 -8.56 -25.73
CA ASP A 206 -4.01 -9.44 -26.81
C ASP A 206 -3.92 -10.92 -26.38
N LYS A 207 -3.96 -11.21 -25.06
CA LYS A 207 -3.80 -12.57 -24.52
C LYS A 207 -5.17 -13.22 -24.28
N PRO A 208 -5.44 -14.41 -24.84
CA PRO A 208 -6.69 -15.14 -24.59
C PRO A 208 -6.97 -15.39 -23.10
N SER A 209 -5.91 -15.64 -22.31
CA SER A 209 -6.02 -15.83 -20.87
C SER A 209 -6.50 -14.59 -20.11
N ALA A 210 -6.18 -13.39 -20.60
CA ALA A 210 -6.67 -12.14 -20.02
C ALA A 210 -8.13 -11.88 -20.43
N LEU A 211 -8.49 -12.13 -21.69
CA LEU A 211 -9.85 -11.99 -22.18
C LEU A 211 -10.84 -12.90 -21.42
N ALA A 212 -10.44 -14.14 -21.14
CA ALA A 212 -11.25 -15.10 -20.37
C ALA A 212 -11.56 -14.62 -18.93
N GLN A 213 -10.74 -13.72 -18.37
CA GLN A 213 -10.88 -13.23 -17.00
C GLN A 213 -11.80 -12.01 -16.87
N ILE A 214 -12.19 -11.36 -17.99
CA ILE A 214 -12.96 -10.11 -18.00
C ILE A 214 -14.26 -10.24 -17.20
N GLY A 215 -15.06 -11.27 -17.46
CA GLY A 215 -16.37 -11.42 -16.82
C GLY A 215 -16.28 -11.61 -15.31
N THR A 216 -15.27 -12.32 -14.82
CA THR A 216 -15.03 -12.50 -13.38
C THR A 216 -14.57 -11.20 -12.73
N LEU A 217 -13.66 -10.46 -13.38
CA LEU A 217 -13.24 -9.14 -12.93
C LEU A 217 -14.42 -8.18 -12.82
N GLU A 218 -15.30 -8.15 -13.82
CA GLU A 218 -16.46 -7.26 -13.83
C GLU A 218 -17.44 -7.58 -12.71
N ARG A 219 -17.71 -8.87 -12.44
CA ARG A 219 -18.54 -9.27 -11.29
C ARG A 219 -17.95 -8.79 -9.97
N CYS A 220 -16.63 -8.91 -9.80
CA CYS A 220 -15.94 -8.42 -8.60
C CYS A 220 -16.06 -6.89 -8.49
N LEU A 221 -15.86 -6.16 -9.60
CA LEU A 221 -15.98 -4.70 -9.63
C LEU A 221 -17.41 -4.23 -9.33
N ASP A 222 -18.41 -4.88 -9.91
CA ASP A 222 -19.82 -4.55 -9.70
C ASP A 222 -20.23 -4.83 -8.25
N HIS A 223 -19.69 -5.88 -7.63
CA HIS A 223 -19.86 -6.13 -6.20
C HIS A 223 -19.25 -5.02 -5.33
N VAL A 224 -18.04 -4.54 -5.67
CA VAL A 224 -17.42 -3.39 -4.97
C VAL A 224 -18.29 -2.14 -5.11
N ILE A 225 -18.73 -1.81 -6.32
CA ILE A 225 -19.57 -0.62 -6.58
C ILE A 225 -20.89 -0.72 -5.82
N LYS A 226 -21.53 -1.90 -5.80
CA LYS A 226 -22.78 -2.12 -5.06
C LYS A 226 -22.63 -1.87 -3.56
N ASN A 227 -21.52 -2.29 -2.96
CA ASN A 227 -21.34 -2.24 -1.51
C ASN A 227 -20.67 -0.96 -1.01
N LYS A 228 -19.69 -0.43 -1.75
CA LYS A 228 -18.92 0.77 -1.37
C LYS A 228 -18.61 1.64 -2.59
N PRO A 229 -19.62 2.28 -3.21
CA PRO A 229 -19.40 3.11 -4.40
C PRO A 229 -18.47 4.30 -4.15
N GLY A 230 -18.50 4.87 -2.94
CA GLY A 230 -17.65 5.99 -2.52
C GLY A 230 -16.24 5.62 -2.05
N LEU A 231 -15.84 4.35 -2.14
CA LEU A 231 -14.50 3.93 -1.74
C LEU A 231 -13.43 4.73 -2.49
N LEU A 232 -12.44 5.25 -1.76
CA LEU A 232 -11.39 6.13 -2.27
C LEU A 232 -11.95 7.19 -3.22
N TYR A 233 -12.91 7.98 -2.73
CA TYR A 233 -13.53 9.08 -3.48
C TYR A 233 -14.17 8.65 -4.82
N GLY A 234 -14.73 7.44 -4.90
CA GLY A 234 -15.40 6.94 -6.11
C GLY A 234 -14.49 6.16 -7.07
N ALA A 235 -13.31 5.73 -6.64
CA ALA A 235 -12.37 5.00 -7.49
C ALA A 235 -12.93 3.73 -8.16
N PRO A 236 -13.82 2.91 -7.55
CA PRO A 236 -14.44 1.79 -8.25
C PRO A 236 -15.19 2.21 -9.52
N LEU A 237 -15.87 3.36 -9.48
CA LEU A 237 -16.58 3.90 -10.64
C LEU A 237 -15.62 4.41 -11.70
N ILE A 238 -14.48 5.00 -11.32
CA ILE A 238 -13.40 5.37 -12.26
C ILE A 238 -12.92 4.12 -13.01
N VAL A 239 -12.64 3.02 -12.29
CA VAL A 239 -12.20 1.76 -12.92
C VAL A 239 -13.26 1.22 -13.88
N LYS A 240 -14.55 1.24 -13.51
CA LYS A 240 -15.64 0.79 -14.39
C LYS A 240 -15.78 1.68 -15.62
N GLY A 241 -15.69 3.00 -15.44
CA GLY A 241 -15.73 3.98 -16.53
C GLY A 241 -14.61 3.73 -17.56
N VAL A 242 -13.39 3.49 -17.09
CA VAL A 242 -12.25 3.14 -17.95
C VAL A 242 -12.51 1.83 -18.71
N LEU A 243 -12.97 0.78 -18.04
CA LEU A 243 -13.25 -0.51 -18.68
C LEU A 243 -14.30 -0.40 -19.78
N LEU A 244 -15.35 0.39 -19.54
CA LEU A 244 -16.45 0.56 -20.48
C LEU A 244 -16.09 1.49 -21.65
N ALA A 245 -15.25 2.50 -21.42
CA ALA A 245 -14.83 3.45 -22.46
C ALA A 245 -13.69 2.91 -23.34
N ALA A 246 -12.76 2.15 -22.76
CA ALA A 246 -11.58 1.66 -23.48
C ALA A 246 -11.88 0.48 -24.41
N ARG A 247 -13.06 -0.16 -24.30
CA ARG A 247 -13.39 -1.37 -25.07
C ARG A 247 -14.28 -1.05 -26.26
N PRO A 248 -14.10 -1.77 -27.39
CA PRO A 248 -15.08 -1.77 -28.48
C PRO A 248 -16.46 -2.22 -28.00
N ARG A 249 -17.52 -1.67 -28.60
CA ARG A 249 -18.92 -2.02 -28.26
C ARG A 249 -19.21 -3.51 -28.37
N MET A 250 -18.64 -4.18 -29.38
CA MET A 250 -18.79 -5.62 -29.57
C MET A 250 -18.16 -6.47 -28.45
N LEU A 251 -17.22 -5.91 -27.68
CA LEU A 251 -16.56 -6.54 -26.52
C LEU A 251 -17.10 -5.99 -25.18
N GLY A 252 -18.32 -5.46 -25.17
CA GLY A 252 -18.99 -4.96 -23.97
C GLY A 252 -18.70 -3.50 -23.61
N GLY A 253 -18.03 -2.74 -24.49
CA GLY A 253 -17.88 -1.30 -24.32
C GLY A 253 -19.22 -0.55 -24.33
N ASN A 254 -19.36 0.44 -23.47
CA ASN A 254 -20.59 1.24 -23.33
C ASN A 254 -20.27 2.66 -22.87
N LEU A 255 -20.14 3.59 -23.81
CA LEU A 255 -19.81 4.99 -23.52
C LEU A 255 -20.87 5.68 -22.64
N LYS A 256 -22.17 5.41 -22.86
CA LYS A 256 -23.23 6.02 -22.06
C LYS A 256 -23.09 5.63 -20.58
N GLN A 257 -22.87 4.36 -20.30
CA GLN A 257 -22.66 3.88 -18.93
C GLN A 257 -21.31 4.35 -18.37
N ALA A 258 -20.26 4.41 -19.20
CA ALA A 258 -18.96 4.96 -18.80
C ALA A 258 -19.09 6.41 -18.31
N ARG A 259 -19.84 7.25 -19.04
CA ARG A 259 -20.13 8.63 -18.66
C ARG A 259 -20.78 8.70 -17.27
N THR A 260 -21.83 7.91 -17.05
CA THR A 260 -22.52 7.84 -15.74
C THR A 260 -21.57 7.46 -14.61
N CYS A 261 -20.67 6.50 -14.82
CA CYS A 261 -19.68 6.14 -13.81
C CYS A 261 -18.74 7.29 -13.47
N PHE A 262 -18.20 8.01 -14.47
CA PHE A 262 -17.31 9.14 -14.23
C PHE A 262 -18.02 10.34 -13.60
N GLU A 263 -19.21 10.68 -14.06
CA GLU A 263 -20.02 11.76 -13.46
C GLU A 263 -20.34 11.47 -11.99
N GLU A 264 -20.67 10.22 -11.66
CA GLU A 264 -20.91 9.80 -10.28
C GLU A 264 -19.62 9.81 -9.44
N ALA A 265 -18.47 9.40 -9.98
CA ALA A 265 -17.18 9.52 -9.30
C ALA A 265 -16.81 10.98 -9.00
N LEU A 266 -17.07 11.88 -9.95
CA LEU A 266 -16.90 13.32 -9.77
C LEU A 266 -17.84 13.88 -8.70
N ARG A 267 -19.09 13.41 -8.64
CA ARG A 267 -20.06 13.78 -7.61
C ARG A 267 -19.62 13.32 -6.22
N LEU A 268 -19.26 12.04 -6.07
CA LEU A 268 -18.85 11.44 -4.80
C LEU A 268 -17.57 12.06 -4.23
N SER A 269 -16.62 12.42 -5.10
CA SER A 269 -15.39 13.11 -4.68
C SER A 269 -15.58 14.60 -4.39
N GLY A 270 -16.75 15.17 -4.68
CA GLY A 270 -16.92 16.63 -4.75
C GLY A 270 -15.95 17.26 -5.75
N ARG A 271 -15.55 16.49 -6.77
CA ARG A 271 -14.52 16.82 -7.76
C ARG A 271 -13.13 17.12 -7.19
N ARG A 272 -12.82 16.67 -5.96
CA ARG A 272 -11.52 16.90 -5.32
C ARG A 272 -10.51 15.76 -5.48
N PHE A 273 -10.93 14.63 -6.03
CA PHE A 273 -10.04 13.52 -6.37
C PHE A 273 -9.69 13.55 -7.86
N LEU A 274 -8.56 14.18 -8.20
CA LEU A 274 -8.19 14.57 -9.57
C LEU A 274 -8.04 13.39 -10.53
N LEU A 275 -7.86 12.19 -9.99
CA LEU A 275 -7.84 10.94 -10.74
C LEU A 275 -9.11 10.75 -11.59
N ALA A 276 -10.27 11.16 -11.07
CA ALA A 276 -11.54 11.05 -11.79
C ALA A 276 -11.54 11.91 -13.06
N GLN A 277 -11.14 13.18 -12.95
CA GLN A 277 -11.03 14.09 -14.10
C GLN A 277 -10.04 13.57 -15.13
N TYR A 278 -8.86 13.11 -14.69
CA TYR A 278 -7.82 12.63 -15.58
C TYR A 278 -8.27 11.43 -16.42
N TYR A 279 -8.82 10.40 -15.77
CA TYR A 279 -9.28 9.21 -16.48
C TYR A 279 -10.56 9.47 -17.30
N PHE A 280 -11.42 10.39 -16.86
CA PHE A 280 -12.58 10.79 -17.65
C PHE A 280 -12.18 11.49 -18.96
N ALA A 281 -11.20 12.39 -18.88
CA ALA A 281 -10.63 13.03 -20.07
C ALA A 281 -9.93 12.01 -20.97
N ARG A 282 -8.99 11.23 -20.42
CA ARG A 282 -8.13 10.32 -21.19
C ARG A 282 -8.89 9.18 -21.87
N TYR A 283 -9.91 8.62 -21.23
CA TYR A 283 -10.60 7.44 -21.76
C TYR A 283 -11.96 7.75 -22.36
N TYR A 284 -12.82 8.47 -21.64
CA TYR A 284 -14.16 8.72 -22.15
C TYR A 284 -14.15 9.83 -23.19
N ALA A 285 -13.63 11.02 -22.86
CA ALA A 285 -13.73 12.16 -23.77
C ALA A 285 -13.02 11.88 -25.10
N VAL A 286 -11.90 11.16 -25.07
CA VAL A 286 -11.24 10.65 -26.29
C VAL A 286 -12.12 9.64 -27.02
N ALA A 287 -12.65 8.61 -26.36
CA ALA A 287 -13.45 7.59 -27.04
C ALA A 287 -14.79 8.12 -27.59
N SER A 288 -15.38 9.15 -26.94
CA SER A 288 -16.60 9.82 -27.39
C SER A 288 -16.32 11.02 -28.31
N GLN A 289 -15.05 11.37 -28.54
CA GLN A 289 -14.62 12.53 -29.32
C GLN A 289 -15.16 13.88 -28.80
N GLU A 290 -15.40 13.99 -27.49
CA GLU A 290 -15.84 15.24 -26.82
C GLU A 290 -14.63 16.12 -26.44
N LYS A 291 -14.06 16.84 -27.43
CA LYS A 291 -12.85 17.67 -27.27
C LYS A 291 -13.01 18.78 -26.22
N ASP A 292 -14.18 19.43 -26.16
CA ASP A 292 -14.46 20.47 -25.15
C ASP A 292 -14.47 19.91 -23.72
N LEU A 293 -15.07 18.73 -23.54
CA LEU A 293 -15.07 18.04 -22.25
C LEU A 293 -13.65 17.73 -21.82
N PHE A 294 -12.81 17.22 -22.72
CA PHE A 294 -11.40 16.93 -22.46
C PHE A 294 -10.65 18.17 -21.94
N TYR A 295 -10.73 19.30 -22.63
CA TYR A 295 -10.05 20.53 -22.22
C TYR A 295 -10.60 21.09 -20.90
N SER A 296 -11.91 21.01 -20.69
CA SER A 296 -12.53 21.46 -19.43
C SER A 296 -12.01 20.67 -18.23
N LEU A 297 -11.92 19.34 -18.35
CA LEU A 297 -11.40 18.44 -17.30
C LEU A 297 -9.90 18.66 -17.07
N ALA A 298 -9.10 18.78 -18.14
CA ALA A 298 -7.67 19.07 -18.03
C ALA A 298 -7.40 20.43 -17.34
N LYS A 299 -8.23 21.44 -17.61
CA LYS A 299 -8.19 22.74 -16.91
C LYS A 299 -8.53 22.62 -15.44
N GLU A 300 -9.56 21.87 -15.11
CA GLU A 300 -9.95 21.66 -13.72
C GLU A 300 -8.83 21.02 -12.90
N ILE A 301 -8.12 20.04 -13.45
CA ILE A 301 -6.98 19.40 -12.78
C ILE A 301 -5.91 20.43 -12.41
N THR A 302 -5.57 21.33 -13.33
CA THR A 302 -4.54 22.36 -13.09
C THR A 302 -4.97 23.46 -12.13
N SER A 303 -6.28 23.73 -12.00
CA SER A 303 -6.80 24.81 -11.15
C SER A 303 -7.07 24.40 -9.70
N ARG A 304 -7.02 23.10 -9.38
CA ARG A 304 -7.32 22.60 -8.04
C ARG A 304 -6.05 22.40 -7.21
N SER A 305 -6.15 22.68 -5.91
CA SER A 305 -5.10 22.32 -4.96
C SER A 305 -5.08 20.80 -4.77
N PRO A 306 -3.92 20.13 -4.89
CA PRO A 306 -3.81 18.70 -4.65
C PRO A 306 -3.76 18.36 -3.16
N GLU A 307 -3.47 19.34 -2.30
CA GLU A 307 -3.37 19.18 -0.84
C GLU A 307 -4.73 18.91 -0.18
N GLU A 308 -5.82 19.13 -0.91
CA GLU A 308 -7.18 18.89 -0.43
C GLU A 308 -7.92 17.85 -1.29
N PRO A 309 -8.31 16.69 -0.73
CA PRO A 309 -8.13 16.29 0.66
C PRO A 309 -6.74 15.69 0.93
N ALA A 310 -6.24 15.92 2.14
CA ALA A 310 -4.87 15.56 2.51
C ALA A 310 -4.57 14.06 2.42
N ASP A 311 -5.56 13.19 2.59
CA ASP A 311 -5.40 11.73 2.57
C ASP A 311 -5.16 11.13 1.18
N VAL A 312 -5.18 11.95 0.12
CA VAL A 312 -4.84 11.55 -1.26
C VAL A 312 -3.91 12.56 -1.95
N CYS A 313 -3.17 13.35 -1.16
CA CYS A 313 -2.31 14.41 -1.69
C CYS A 313 -1.32 13.90 -2.74
N LEU A 314 -0.77 12.70 -2.53
CA LEU A 314 0.17 12.10 -3.47
C LEU A 314 -0.44 11.92 -4.85
N ILE A 315 -1.61 11.28 -4.88
CA ILE A 315 -2.31 10.97 -6.13
C ILE A 315 -2.65 12.28 -6.83
N ASN A 316 -3.27 13.23 -6.13
CA ASN A 316 -3.64 14.50 -6.73
C ASN A 316 -2.43 15.28 -7.25
N THR A 317 -1.32 15.28 -6.52
CA THR A 317 -0.10 15.99 -6.93
C THR A 317 0.50 15.38 -8.19
N VAL A 318 0.57 14.05 -8.26
CA VAL A 318 1.04 13.33 -9.46
C VAL A 318 0.12 13.61 -10.66
N ILE A 319 -1.20 13.48 -10.49
CA ILE A 319 -2.15 13.74 -11.57
C ILE A 319 -2.07 15.18 -12.08
N ARG A 320 -1.88 16.15 -11.18
CA ARG A 320 -1.67 17.55 -11.58
C ARG A 320 -0.41 17.74 -12.42
N ARG A 321 0.67 17.00 -12.12
CA ARG A 321 1.92 17.02 -12.91
C ARG A 321 1.75 16.40 -14.30
N TRP A 322 0.83 15.46 -14.48
CA TRP A 322 0.54 14.87 -15.80
C TRP A 322 -0.34 15.74 -16.69
N ALA A 323 -1.08 16.70 -16.12
CA ALA A 323 -2.07 17.50 -16.83
C ALA A 323 -1.52 18.30 -18.04
N PRO A 324 -0.30 18.88 -18.00
CA PRO A 324 0.30 19.52 -19.17
C PRO A 324 0.49 18.54 -20.34
N GLY A 325 1.10 17.38 -20.09
CA GLY A 325 1.31 16.35 -21.11
C GLY A 325 0.00 15.74 -21.64
N LEU A 326 -1.07 15.73 -20.83
CA LEU A 326 -2.40 15.36 -21.31
C LEU A 326 -2.89 16.33 -22.41
N ARG A 327 -2.70 17.63 -22.23
CA ARG A 327 -3.15 18.65 -23.21
C ARG A 327 -2.34 18.62 -24.50
N GLU A 328 -1.03 18.44 -24.40
CA GLU A 328 -0.13 18.40 -25.56
C GLU A 328 -0.50 17.28 -26.54
N ARG A 329 -1.06 16.18 -26.02
CA ARG A 329 -1.47 15.02 -26.82
C ARG A 329 -2.89 15.11 -27.38
N ALA A 330 -3.63 16.20 -27.13
CA ALA A 330 -5.00 16.33 -27.60
C ALA A 330 -5.10 16.18 -29.13
N ASP A 331 -4.16 16.76 -29.88
CA ASP A 331 -4.19 16.71 -31.35
C ASP A 331 -3.85 15.32 -31.92
N GLU A 332 -3.27 14.42 -31.11
CA GLU A 332 -3.06 13.00 -31.48
C GLU A 332 -4.33 12.14 -31.35
N TRP A 333 -5.28 12.58 -30.51
CA TRP A 333 -6.40 11.73 -30.04
C TRP A 333 -7.77 12.16 -30.55
N PHE A 334 -7.90 13.42 -30.95
CA PHE A 334 -9.13 13.96 -31.51
C PHE A 334 -8.97 14.15 -33.01
N TYR A 335 -9.99 13.77 -33.78
CA TYR A 335 -10.00 14.04 -35.21
C TYR A 335 -9.92 15.55 -35.46
N GLN A 336 -9.18 15.93 -36.51
CA GLN A 336 -9.20 17.30 -37.00
C GLN A 336 -10.57 17.54 -37.63
N GLU A 337 -11.22 18.63 -37.24
CA GLU A 337 -12.48 19.09 -37.86
C GLU A 337 -12.26 19.62 -39.29
#